data_AF-A0A1S2WYJ4-F1
#
_entry.id   AF-A0A1S2WYJ4-F1
#
_cell.length_a   1.000
_cell.length_b   1.000
_cell.length_c   1.000
_cell.angle_alpha   90.00
_cell.angle_beta   90.00
_cell.angle_gamma   90.00
#
_symmetry.space_group_name_H-M   'P 1'
#
loop_
_entity.id
_entity.type
_entity.pdbx_description
1 polymer ?
#
loop_
_entity_poly.entity_id
_entity_poly.type
_entity_poly.pdbx_seq_one_letter_code
_entity_poly.pdbx_strand_id
1 'polypeptide(L)'
;MSLANKIENLNNKKINLDKKITVIENRLRLQNSKERNKLNNKKKSLAKIFLSSNFKLIAGNNTFSIYEIYTIGGLIIMHQLDKYKSTILLASYNQIVKMCLDTITKNIIYNQGKQSYLHDRKINKDIHDKLCLINGILIRAKRLIEDSDLEYLHQIGNNEFIKLRKLKLDRKHQQIIASLKNNIKTV
;
A
#
# COMPACT_ATOMS: atom_id res chain seq x y z
N MET A 1 -62.51 0.98 -20.56
CA MET A 1 -61.56 0.56 -19.51
C MET A 1 -61.70 1.53 -18.34
N SER A 2 -62.09 1.06 -17.14
CA SER A 2 -62.40 1.91 -15.99
C SER A 2 -61.15 2.62 -15.45
N LEU A 3 -61.35 3.73 -14.72
CA LEU A 3 -60.26 4.46 -14.07
C LEU A 3 -59.51 3.56 -13.06
N ALA A 4 -60.23 2.69 -12.36
CA ALA A 4 -59.67 1.69 -11.45
C ALA A 4 -58.66 0.76 -12.15
N ASN A 5 -59.00 0.24 -13.33
CA ASN A 5 -58.09 -0.63 -14.09
C ASN A 5 -56.84 0.12 -14.58
N LYS A 6 -56.94 1.42 -14.87
CA LYS A 6 -55.78 2.25 -15.23
C LYS A 6 -54.85 2.46 -14.03
N ILE A 7 -55.41 2.71 -12.85
CA ILE A 7 -54.65 2.88 -11.60
C ILE A 7 -53.95 1.58 -11.22
N GLU A 8 -54.64 0.45 -11.29
CA GLU A 8 -54.06 -0.87 -11.02
C GLU A 8 -52.88 -1.18 -11.97
N ASN A 9 -53.05 -0.91 -13.27
CA ASN A 9 -51.98 -1.06 -14.25
C ASN A 9 -50.77 -0.16 -13.96
N LEU A 10 -50.99 1.09 -13.51
CA LEU A 10 -49.91 2.00 -13.13
C LEU A 10 -49.19 1.52 -11.86
N ASN A 11 -49.92 1.02 -10.86
CA ASN A 11 -49.33 0.44 -9.65
C ASN A 11 -48.49 -0.80 -9.97
N ASN A 12 -48.97 -1.69 -10.84
CA ASN A 12 -48.20 -2.85 -11.29
C ASN A 12 -46.94 -2.45 -12.04
N LYS A 13 -47.02 -1.41 -12.90
CA LYS A 13 -45.84 -0.84 -13.57
C LYS A 13 -44.85 -0.26 -12.56
N LYS A 14 -45.31 0.48 -11.55
CA LYS A 14 -44.48 1.03 -10.48
C LYS A 14 -43.75 -0.09 -9.72
N ILE A 15 -44.46 -1.10 -9.24
CA ILE A 15 -43.88 -2.26 -8.53
C ILE A 15 -42.81 -2.94 -9.38
N ASN A 16 -43.06 -3.10 -10.69
CA ASN A 16 -42.10 -3.69 -11.61
C ASN A 16 -40.86 -2.80 -11.82
N LEU A 17 -41.03 -1.47 -11.88
CA LEU A 17 -39.92 -0.52 -11.95
C LEU A 17 -39.09 -0.53 -10.66
N ASP A 18 -39.72 -0.52 -9.49
CA ASP A 18 -39.03 -0.55 -8.19
C ASP A 18 -38.18 -1.83 -8.02
N LYS A 19 -38.71 -2.98 -8.48
CA LYS A 19 -37.92 -4.23 -8.54
C LYS A 19 -36.70 -4.08 -9.45
N LYS A 20 -36.87 -3.50 -10.65
CA LYS A 20 -35.75 -3.25 -11.58
C LYS A 20 -34.70 -2.31 -10.99
N ILE A 21 -35.13 -1.22 -10.34
CA ILE A 21 -34.24 -0.27 -9.65
C ILE A 21 -33.43 -1.01 -8.59
N THR A 22 -34.08 -1.80 -7.74
CA THR A 22 -33.41 -2.59 -6.69
C THR A 22 -32.34 -3.52 -7.27
N VAL A 23 -32.64 -4.19 -8.40
CA VAL A 23 -31.63 -5.04 -9.07
C VAL A 23 -30.45 -4.22 -9.58
N ILE A 24 -30.70 -3.05 -10.18
CA ILE A 24 -29.65 -2.16 -10.68
C ILE A 24 -28.77 -1.65 -9.52
N GLU A 25 -29.38 -1.19 -8.44
CA GLU A 25 -28.66 -0.72 -7.25
C GLU A 25 -27.76 -1.81 -6.66
N ASN A 26 -28.27 -3.05 -6.55
CA ASN A 26 -27.48 -4.17 -6.06
C ASN A 26 -26.31 -4.50 -6.98
N ARG A 27 -26.51 -4.49 -8.30
CA ARG A 27 -25.43 -4.67 -9.28
C ARG A 27 -24.36 -3.57 -9.14
N LEU A 28 -24.78 -2.33 -8.99
CA LEU A 28 -23.88 -1.19 -8.82
C LEU A 28 -23.08 -1.29 -7.51
N ARG A 29 -23.73 -1.66 -6.39
CA ARG A 29 -23.05 -1.90 -5.11
C ARG A 29 -22.01 -3.01 -5.21
N LEU A 30 -22.32 -4.10 -5.89
CA LEU A 30 -21.39 -5.21 -6.13
C LEU A 30 -20.21 -4.78 -7.00
N GLN A 31 -20.45 -4.04 -8.07
CA GLN A 31 -19.39 -3.50 -8.93
C GLN A 31 -18.46 -2.57 -8.14
N ASN A 32 -19.02 -1.60 -7.39
CA ASN A 32 -18.26 -0.70 -6.55
C ASN A 32 -17.45 -1.46 -5.48
N SER A 33 -18.00 -2.54 -4.93
CA SER A 33 -17.27 -3.41 -3.99
C SER A 33 -16.07 -4.09 -4.66
N LYS A 34 -16.26 -4.67 -5.86
CA LYS A 34 -15.18 -5.31 -6.63
C LYS A 34 -14.08 -4.32 -7.00
N GLU A 35 -14.44 -3.12 -7.45
CA GLU A 35 -13.49 -2.07 -7.81
C GLU A 35 -12.68 -1.59 -6.60
N ARG A 36 -13.34 -1.35 -5.45
CA ARG A 36 -12.66 -1.01 -4.19
C ARG A 36 -11.70 -2.11 -3.76
N ASN A 37 -12.09 -3.38 -3.86
CA ASN A 37 -11.22 -4.51 -3.53
C ASN A 37 -10.01 -4.58 -4.45
N LYS A 38 -10.18 -4.36 -5.76
CA LYS A 38 -9.08 -4.29 -6.73
C LYS A 38 -8.09 -3.17 -6.37
N LEU A 39 -8.60 -1.98 -6.04
CA LEU A 39 -7.77 -0.84 -5.63
C LEU A 39 -7.04 -1.11 -4.31
N ASN A 40 -7.72 -1.67 -3.31
CA ASN A 40 -7.12 -2.02 -2.02
C ASN A 40 -6.03 -3.08 -2.17
N ASN A 41 -6.23 -4.08 -3.03
CA ASN A 41 -5.20 -5.08 -3.35
C ASN A 41 -3.98 -4.44 -4.02
N LYS A 42 -4.19 -3.50 -4.96
CA LYS A 42 -3.11 -2.72 -5.58
C LYS A 42 -2.34 -1.92 -4.53
N LYS A 43 -3.03 -1.15 -3.68
CA LYS A 43 -2.42 -0.38 -2.58
C LYS A 43 -1.61 -1.28 -1.64
N LYS A 44 -2.16 -2.43 -1.24
CA LYS A 44 -1.47 -3.41 -0.39
C LYS A 44 -0.21 -3.95 -1.04
N SER A 45 -0.23 -4.24 -2.34
CA SER A 45 0.94 -4.72 -3.09
C SER A 45 2.05 -3.66 -3.12
N LEU A 46 1.70 -2.41 -3.44
CA LEU A 46 2.65 -1.29 -3.47
C LEU A 46 3.27 -1.02 -2.10
N ALA A 47 2.44 -0.98 -1.06
CA ALA A 47 2.92 -0.78 0.31
C ALA A 47 3.87 -1.90 0.75
N LYS A 48 3.63 -3.15 0.36
CA LYS A 48 4.55 -4.27 0.65
C LYS A 48 5.93 -4.07 0.03
N ILE A 49 6.02 -3.51 -1.18
CA ILE A 49 7.31 -3.20 -1.82
C ILE A 49 8.05 -2.17 -0.98
N PHE A 50 7.39 -1.08 -0.58
CA PHE A 50 7.98 -0.06 0.29
C PHE A 50 8.41 -0.64 1.64
N LEU A 51 7.55 -1.42 2.30
CA LEU A 51 7.84 -2.04 3.60
C LEU A 51 8.91 -3.14 3.53
N SER A 52 9.24 -3.61 2.33
CA SER A 52 10.38 -4.52 2.10
C SER A 52 11.71 -3.77 1.97
N SER A 53 11.68 -2.44 1.85
CA SER A 53 12.87 -1.60 1.95
C SER A 53 13.44 -1.60 3.37
N ASN A 54 14.61 -0.99 3.52
CA ASN A 54 15.29 -0.80 4.79
C ASN A 54 14.65 0.26 5.70
N PHE A 55 13.42 0.70 5.44
CA PHE A 55 12.74 1.77 6.19
C PHE A 55 12.76 1.59 7.72
N LYS A 56 12.70 0.34 8.21
CA LYS A 56 12.83 0.02 9.64
C LYS A 56 14.13 0.52 10.29
N LEU A 57 15.21 0.71 9.51
CA LEU A 57 16.49 1.22 10.02
C LEU A 57 16.38 2.68 10.48
N ILE A 58 15.48 3.45 9.88
CA ILE A 58 15.32 4.90 10.17
C ILE A 58 14.08 5.21 10.99
N ALA A 59 13.10 4.30 11.02
CA ALA A 59 11.82 4.50 11.71
C ALA A 59 11.58 3.53 12.89
N GLY A 60 12.48 2.57 13.12
CA GLY A 60 12.33 1.51 14.11
C GLY A 60 11.38 0.38 13.68
N ASN A 61 11.23 -0.62 14.55
CA ASN A 61 10.29 -1.71 14.34
C ASN A 61 8.86 -1.21 14.59
N ASN A 62 8.07 -1.10 13.52
CA ASN A 62 6.67 -0.70 13.61
C ASN A 62 5.78 -1.72 12.91
N THR A 63 4.66 -2.03 13.55
CA THR A 63 3.54 -2.74 12.94
C THR A 63 2.57 -1.72 12.37
N PHE A 64 2.30 -1.81 11.07
CA PHE A 64 1.29 -0.99 10.40
C PHE A 64 -0.03 -1.78 10.34
N SER A 65 -1.11 -1.15 10.78
CA SER A 65 -2.48 -1.62 10.56
C SER A 65 -2.81 -1.69 9.06
N ILE A 66 -3.89 -2.39 8.72
CA ILE A 66 -4.31 -2.51 7.32
C ILE A 66 -4.67 -1.15 6.69
N TYR A 67 -5.25 -0.23 7.47
CA TYR A 67 -5.58 1.11 7.01
C TYR A 67 -4.31 1.91 6.68
N GLU A 68 -3.30 1.85 7.53
CA GLU A 68 -2.02 2.53 7.30
C GLU A 68 -1.27 1.93 6.10
N ILE A 69 -1.34 0.61 5.91
CA ILE A 69 -0.84 -0.05 4.69
C ILE A 69 -1.55 0.50 3.45
N TYR A 70 -2.87 0.67 3.49
CA TYR A 70 -3.60 1.28 2.37
C TYR A 70 -3.24 2.75 2.18
N THR A 71 -2.97 3.50 3.24
CA THR A 71 -2.50 4.88 3.16
C THR A 71 -1.14 4.96 2.47
N ILE A 72 -0.16 4.14 2.88
CA ILE A 72 1.16 4.08 2.23
C ILE A 72 1.00 3.75 0.74
N GLY A 73 0.20 2.73 0.41
CA GLY A 73 -0.08 2.37 -0.98
C GLY A 73 -0.79 3.50 -1.75
N GLY A 74 -1.66 4.26 -1.10
CA GLY A 74 -2.31 5.44 -1.65
C GLY A 74 -1.30 6.55 -1.97
N LEU A 75 -0.38 6.84 -1.04
CA LEU A 75 0.68 7.84 -1.26
C LEU A 75 1.56 7.47 -2.46
N ILE A 76 1.91 6.19 -2.63
CA ILE A 76 2.68 5.72 -3.79
C ILE A 76 1.93 6.02 -5.11
N ILE A 77 0.62 5.77 -5.15
CA ILE A 77 -0.22 6.08 -6.33
C ILE A 77 -0.32 7.60 -6.55
N MET A 78 -0.49 8.39 -5.49
CA MET A 78 -0.56 9.86 -5.61
C MET A 78 0.72 10.45 -6.18
N HIS A 79 1.88 9.87 -5.86
CA HIS A 79 3.17 10.25 -6.46
C HIS A 79 3.39 9.67 -7.86
N GLN A 80 2.44 8.92 -8.42
CA GLN A 80 2.52 8.24 -9.72
C GLN A 80 3.68 7.24 -9.81
N LEU A 81 4.06 6.64 -8.68
CA LEU A 81 5.14 5.65 -8.61
C LEU A 81 4.64 4.25 -8.99
N ASP A 82 3.33 4.03 -9.01
CA ASP A 82 2.71 2.74 -9.33
C ASP A 82 2.87 2.29 -10.80
N LYS A 83 3.41 3.17 -11.66
CA LYS A 83 3.77 2.86 -13.04
C LYS A 83 5.13 2.16 -13.18
N TYR A 84 5.99 2.21 -12.17
CA TYR A 84 7.33 1.63 -12.23
C TYR A 84 7.36 0.18 -11.75
N LYS A 85 8.33 -0.60 -12.25
CA LYS A 85 8.56 -1.98 -11.80
C LYS A 85 8.90 -2.03 -10.31
N SER A 86 8.48 -3.10 -9.63
CA SER A 86 8.72 -3.28 -8.18
C SER A 86 10.20 -3.23 -7.79
N THR A 87 11.09 -3.67 -8.67
CA THR A 87 12.55 -3.64 -8.50
C THR A 87 13.10 -2.23 -8.51
N ILE A 88 12.68 -1.40 -9.48
CA ILE A 88 13.04 0.03 -9.56
C ILE A 88 12.57 0.75 -8.29
N LEU A 89 11.33 0.49 -7.87
CA LEU A 89 10.77 1.07 -6.65
C LEU A 89 11.59 0.66 -5.41
N LEU A 90 11.87 -0.63 -5.23
CA LEU A 90 12.64 -1.12 -4.10
C LEU A 90 14.05 -0.51 -4.05
N ALA A 91 14.74 -0.47 -5.19
CA ALA A 91 16.07 0.14 -5.29
C ALA A 91 16.04 1.62 -4.88
N SER A 92 15.09 2.37 -5.45
CA SER A 92 14.95 3.81 -5.20
C SER A 92 14.62 4.10 -3.75
N TYR A 93 13.69 3.36 -3.15
CA TYR A 93 13.37 3.49 -1.73
C TYR A 93 14.57 3.20 -0.85
N ASN A 94 15.31 2.12 -1.12
CA ASN A 94 16.50 1.77 -0.34
C ASN A 94 17.60 2.83 -0.45
N GLN A 95 17.79 3.43 -1.62
CA GLN A 95 18.78 4.49 -1.81
C GLN A 95 18.41 5.74 -0.99
N ILE A 96 17.16 6.18 -1.05
CA ILE A 96 16.71 7.32 -0.24
C ILE A 96 16.73 7.00 1.26
N VAL A 97 16.32 5.79 1.66
CA VAL A 97 16.39 5.36 3.06
C VAL A 97 17.83 5.36 3.58
N LYS A 98 18.81 4.95 2.75
CA LYS A 98 20.23 5.01 3.11
C LYS A 98 20.69 6.45 3.35
N MET A 99 20.21 7.41 2.57
CA MET A 99 20.48 8.84 2.79
C MET A 99 19.88 9.33 4.13
N CYS A 100 18.71 8.83 4.52
CA CYS A 100 18.07 9.13 5.80
C CYS A 100 18.79 8.53 7.04
N LEU A 101 19.89 7.79 6.86
CA LEU A 101 20.75 7.42 8.00
C LEU A 101 21.51 8.66 8.53
N ASP A 102 21.76 9.66 7.70
CA ASP A 102 22.18 10.98 8.14
C ASP A 102 20.99 11.77 8.69
N THR A 103 21.15 12.33 9.90
CA THR A 103 20.06 12.98 10.63
C THR A 103 19.63 14.30 9.97
N ILE A 104 20.58 15.06 9.41
CA ILE A 104 20.29 16.32 8.73
C ILE A 104 19.44 16.03 7.49
N THR A 105 19.87 15.09 6.66
CA THR A 105 19.17 14.66 5.45
C THR A 105 17.80 14.07 5.79
N LYS A 106 17.69 13.24 6.83
CA LYS A 106 16.42 12.70 7.31
C LYS A 106 15.44 13.80 7.68
N ASN A 107 15.88 14.84 8.39
CA ASN A 107 15.02 15.97 8.78
C ASN A 107 14.57 16.78 7.56
N ILE A 108 15.44 17.02 6.58
CA ILE A 108 15.08 17.67 5.32
C ILE A 108 13.98 16.86 4.60
N ILE A 109 14.16 15.55 4.48
CA ILE A 109 13.21 14.67 3.81
C ILE A 109 11.88 14.60 4.57
N TYR A 110 11.92 14.50 5.90
CA TYR A 110 10.73 14.56 6.75
C TYR A 110 9.94 15.86 6.54
N ASN A 111 10.62 17.02 6.56
CA ASN A 111 9.98 18.32 6.39
C ASN A 111 9.35 18.49 5.01
N GLN A 112 10.02 18.02 3.96
CA GLN A 112 9.44 17.96 2.61
C GLN A 112 8.16 17.12 2.59
N GLY A 113 8.21 15.94 3.20
CA GLY A 113 7.05 15.07 3.31
C GLY A 113 5.91 15.70 4.10
N LYS A 114 6.20 16.37 5.22
CA LYS A 114 5.23 17.08 6.07
C LYS A 114 4.53 18.21 5.34
N GLN A 115 5.28 19.03 4.59
CA GLN A 115 4.72 20.15 3.81
C GLN A 115 3.79 19.69 2.70
N SER A 116 4.07 18.53 2.09
CA SER A 116 3.25 17.96 1.02
C SER A 116 2.16 16.98 1.52
N TYR A 117 2.02 16.79 2.83
CA TYR A 117 1.05 15.85 3.39
C TYR A 117 -0.22 16.58 3.82
N LEU A 118 -1.32 16.35 3.09
CA LEU A 118 -2.64 16.79 3.53
C LEU A 118 -3.10 15.89 4.69
N HIS A 119 -3.34 16.51 5.85
CA HIS A 119 -3.74 15.82 7.08
C HIS A 119 -5.00 14.97 6.86
N ASP A 120 -4.87 13.64 6.96
CA ASP A 120 -6.01 12.73 7.00
C ASP A 120 -6.53 12.64 8.44
N ARG A 121 -7.75 13.16 8.67
CA ARG A 121 -8.39 13.22 9.99
C ARG A 121 -8.61 11.85 10.64
N LYS A 122 -8.47 10.75 9.90
CA LYS A 122 -8.70 9.38 10.39
C LYS A 122 -7.45 8.66 10.88
N ILE A 123 -6.28 9.28 10.80
CA ILE A 123 -5.01 8.64 11.13
C ILE A 123 -4.56 9.00 12.55
N ASN A 124 -4.13 7.99 13.31
CA ASN A 124 -3.61 8.19 14.66
C ASN A 124 -2.36 9.09 14.66
N LYS A 125 -2.23 9.97 15.65
CA LYS A 125 -1.08 10.87 15.80
C LYS A 125 0.26 10.12 15.81
N ASP A 126 0.29 8.92 16.38
CA ASP A 126 1.53 8.12 16.55
C ASP A 126 2.17 7.62 15.25
N ILE A 127 1.42 7.60 14.15
CA ILE A 127 1.94 7.23 12.84
C ILE A 127 2.10 8.41 11.89
N HIS A 128 1.60 9.58 12.27
CA HIS A 128 1.64 10.77 11.44
C HIS A 128 3.09 11.12 11.05
N ASP A 129 4.02 11.11 12.00
CA ASP A 129 5.42 11.42 11.71
C ASP A 129 6.08 10.41 10.77
N LYS A 130 5.72 9.14 10.90
CA LYS A 130 6.18 8.08 10.01
C LYS A 130 5.62 8.29 8.61
N LEU A 131 4.36 8.66 8.47
CA LEU A 131 3.75 8.95 7.17
C LEU A 131 4.34 10.21 6.52
N CYS A 132 4.67 11.24 7.29
CA CYS A 132 5.42 12.40 6.79
C CYS A 132 6.78 11.98 6.25
N LEU A 133 7.55 11.17 7.00
CA LEU A 133 8.83 10.65 6.53
C LEU A 133 8.68 9.77 5.28
N ILE A 134 7.69 8.88 5.24
CA ILE A 134 7.37 8.04 4.08
C ILE A 134 7.06 8.93 2.88
N ASN A 135 6.19 9.94 3.04
CA ASN A 135 5.84 10.86 1.97
C ASN A 135 7.07 11.57 1.41
N GLY A 136 7.98 12.03 2.27
CA GLY A 136 9.26 12.62 1.87
C GLY A 136 10.13 11.65 1.07
N ILE A 137 10.22 10.39 1.51
CA ILE A 137 10.95 9.34 0.79
C ILE A 137 10.36 9.12 -0.59
N LEU A 138 9.04 9.10 -0.74
CA LEU A 138 8.37 8.92 -2.03
C LEU A 138 8.64 10.09 -2.99
N ILE A 139 8.63 11.33 -2.49
CA ILE A 139 8.98 12.52 -3.27
C ILE A 139 10.41 12.40 -3.82
N ARG A 140 11.36 12.02 -2.97
CA ARG A 140 12.76 11.87 -3.37
C ARG A 140 12.99 10.67 -4.28
N ALA A 141 12.31 9.56 -4.04
CA ALA A 141 12.39 8.38 -4.88
C ALA A 141 11.85 8.66 -6.29
N LYS A 142 10.77 9.44 -6.41
CA LYS A 142 10.26 9.88 -7.71
C LYS A 142 11.31 10.65 -8.50
N ARG A 143 11.91 11.68 -7.90
CA ARG A 143 12.98 12.46 -8.54
C ARG A 143 14.15 11.59 -8.94
N LEU A 144 14.61 10.73 -8.03
CA LEU A 144 15.68 9.78 -8.33
C LEU A 144 15.36 8.91 -9.56
N ILE A 145 14.15 8.37 -9.66
CA ILE A 145 13.75 7.54 -10.81
C ILE A 145 13.69 8.36 -12.10
N GLU A 146 13.20 9.60 -12.03
CA GLU A 146 13.12 10.51 -13.18
C GLU A 146 14.51 10.94 -13.69
N ASP A 147 15.49 11.00 -12.78
CA ASP A 147 16.86 11.43 -13.08
C ASP A 147 17.85 10.27 -13.35
N SER A 148 17.40 9.01 -13.28
CA SER A 148 18.29 7.82 -13.33
C SER A 148 18.06 6.92 -14.54
N ASP A 149 19.07 6.10 -14.85
CA ASP A 149 18.91 4.94 -15.73
C ASP A 149 18.04 3.86 -15.05
N LEU A 150 16.90 3.58 -15.67
CA LEU A 150 15.92 2.62 -15.17
C LEU A 150 16.44 1.18 -15.20
N GLU A 151 17.33 0.83 -16.12
CA GLU A 151 17.90 -0.53 -16.21
C GLU A 151 18.90 -0.75 -15.07
N TYR A 152 19.72 0.26 -14.77
CA TYR A 152 20.59 0.24 -13.60
C TYR A 152 19.80 0.07 -12.28
N LEU A 153 18.73 0.87 -12.09
CA LEU A 153 17.86 0.73 -10.92
C LEU A 153 17.16 -0.64 -10.87
N HIS A 154 16.79 -1.19 -12.03
CA HIS A 154 16.20 -2.52 -12.14
C HIS A 154 17.16 -3.61 -11.63
N GLN A 155 18.44 -3.55 -12.03
CA GLN A 155 19.48 -4.49 -11.60
C GLN A 155 19.74 -4.40 -10.09
N ILE A 156 19.87 -3.19 -9.54
CA ILE A 156 19.99 -2.99 -8.10
C ILE A 156 18.80 -3.62 -7.38
N GLY A 157 17.58 -3.36 -7.85
CA GLY A 157 16.36 -3.87 -7.25
C GLY A 157 16.29 -5.40 -7.26
N ASN A 158 16.71 -6.04 -8.36
CA ASN A 158 16.78 -7.50 -8.44
C ASN A 158 17.73 -8.08 -7.40
N ASN A 159 18.91 -7.47 -7.23
CA ASN A 159 19.89 -7.89 -6.22
C ASN A 159 19.31 -7.78 -4.81
N GLU A 160 18.57 -6.72 -4.50
CA GLU A 160 17.89 -6.56 -3.21
C GLU A 160 16.80 -7.62 -2.99
N PHE A 161 15.99 -7.95 -4.00
CA PHE A 161 15.01 -9.04 -3.88
C PHE A 161 15.66 -10.40 -3.63
N ILE A 162 16.79 -10.69 -4.29
CA ILE A 162 17.55 -11.92 -4.07
C ILE A 162 18.03 -11.98 -2.61
N LYS A 163 18.60 -10.90 -2.08
CA LYS A 163 19.02 -10.81 -0.67
C LYS A 163 17.85 -11.05 0.28
N LEU A 164 16.72 -10.37 0.07
CA LEU A 164 15.51 -10.53 0.89
C LEU A 164 14.98 -11.96 0.88
N ARG A 165 15.00 -12.62 -0.28
CA ARG A 165 14.58 -14.02 -0.43
C ARG A 165 15.48 -14.97 0.36
N LYS A 166 16.81 -14.78 0.29
CA LYS A 166 17.78 -15.56 1.07
C LYS A 166 17.54 -15.39 2.57
N LEU A 167 17.45 -14.15 3.06
CA LEU A 167 17.18 -13.86 4.47
C LEU A 167 15.88 -14.51 4.99
N LYS A 168 14.84 -14.56 4.15
CA LYS A 168 13.57 -15.19 4.52
C LYS A 168 13.70 -16.72 4.65
N LEU A 169 14.47 -17.34 3.76
CA LEU A 169 14.75 -18.78 3.82
C LEU A 169 15.58 -19.11 5.08
N ASP A 170 16.62 -18.33 5.36
CA ASP A 170 17.48 -18.54 6.52
C ASP A 170 16.70 -18.45 7.84
N ARG A 171 15.81 -17.45 7.97
CA ARG A 171 14.93 -17.34 9.13
C ARG A 171 14.00 -18.54 9.28
N LYS A 172 13.46 -19.04 8.16
CA LYS A 172 12.60 -20.24 8.19
C LYS A 172 13.39 -21.47 8.65
N HIS A 173 14.62 -21.64 8.15
CA HIS A 173 15.51 -22.72 8.60
C HIS A 173 15.84 -22.60 10.10
N GLN A 174 16.16 -21.39 10.58
CA GLN A 174 16.44 -21.15 12.00
C GLN A 174 15.24 -21.47 12.89
N GLN A 175 14.01 -21.12 12.47
CA GLN A 175 12.79 -21.46 13.21
C GLN A 175 12.58 -22.97 13.30
N ILE A 176 12.80 -23.71 12.20
CA ILE A 176 12.70 -25.16 12.17
C ILE A 176 13.75 -25.80 13.11
N ILE A 177 15.00 -25.33 13.05
CA ILE A 177 16.07 -25.81 13.94
C ILE A 177 15.72 -25.54 15.41
N ALA A 178 15.18 -24.36 15.72
CA ALA A 178 14.76 -24.00 17.07
C ALA A 178 13.61 -24.89 17.58
N SER A 179 12.60 -25.18 16.74
CA SER A 179 11.51 -26.09 17.13
C SER A 179 12.00 -27.52 17.36
N LEU A 180 12.93 -28.01 16.54
CA LEU A 180 13.50 -29.35 16.72
C LEU A 180 14.31 -29.45 18.01
N LYS A 181 15.12 -28.43 18.34
CA LYS A 181 15.89 -28.37 19.58
C LYS A 181 15.01 -28.32 20.83
N ASN A 182 13.87 -27.63 20.77
CA ASN A 182 12.93 -27.58 21.91
C ASN A 182 12.23 -28.91 22.13
N ASN A 183 11.86 -29.62 21.06
CA ASN A 183 11.22 -30.95 21.17
C ASN A 183 12.16 -32.02 21.74
N ILE A 184 13.47 -31.91 21.51
CA ILE A 184 14.47 -32.83 22.09
C ILE A 184 14.68 -32.57 23.60
N LYS A 185 14.43 -31.35 24.09
CA LYS A 185 14.56 -31.02 25.53
C LYS A 185 13.35 -31.41 26.38
N THR A 186 12.23 -31.73 25.74
CA THR A 186 10.96 -32.10 26.40
C THR A 186 10.70 -33.60 26.45
N VAL A 187 11.67 -34.42 26.01
CA VAL A 187 11.70 -35.90 26.14
C VAL A 187 12.82 -36.25 27.11
#